data_AF-A0A3C0AKZ7-F1
#
_entry.id   AF-A0A3C0AKZ7-F1
#
_cell.length_a   1.000
_cell.length_b   1.000
_cell.length_c   1.000
_cell.angle_alpha   90.00
_cell.angle_beta   90.00
_cell.angle_gamma   90.00
#
_symmetry.space_group_name_H-M   'P 1'
#
loop_
_entity.id
_entity.type
_entity.pdbx_description
1 polymer ?
#
loop_
_entity_poly.entity_id
_entity_poly.type
_entity_poly.pdbx_seq_one_letter_code
_entity_poly.pdbx_strand_id
1 'polypeptide(L)'
;RVNLRNQKHARDPGPLDPEIDSPGSRDFSRAYLRHLFMSREMLGPILISLHNIAFYQKLVRDLRQAILNDQVEEFRAVHLARWNASF
;
A
#
# COMPACT_ATOMS: atom_id res chain seq x y z
N ARG A 1 6.42 -1.24 -7.23
CA ARG A 1 5.02 -1.49 -7.69
C ARG A 1 4.60 -2.90 -7.31
N VAL A 2 3.52 -3.10 -6.52
CA VAL A 2 3.06 -4.46 -6.15
C VAL A 2 2.12 -5.02 -7.22
N ASN A 3 2.51 -6.13 -7.86
CA ASN A 3 1.64 -6.87 -8.77
C ASN A 3 1.01 -8.05 -8.05
N LEU A 4 -0.24 -7.88 -7.59
CA LEU A 4 -0.97 -8.89 -6.81
C LEU A 4 -1.21 -10.20 -7.54
N ARG A 5 -1.11 -10.24 -8.88
CA ARG A 5 -1.24 -11.48 -9.65
C ARG A 5 0.01 -12.36 -9.58
N ASN A 6 1.14 -11.84 -9.11
CA ASN A 6 2.40 -12.58 -9.03
C ASN A 6 2.25 -13.83 -8.14
N GLN A 7 2.84 -14.94 -8.57
CA GLN A 7 2.80 -16.23 -7.87
C GLN A 7 3.37 -16.15 -6.45
N LYS A 8 4.33 -15.26 -6.19
CA LYS A 8 4.90 -15.06 -4.84
C LYS A 8 3.86 -14.74 -3.77
N HIS A 9 2.71 -14.17 -4.16
CA HIS A 9 1.63 -13.83 -3.24
C HIS A 9 0.63 -14.96 -3.02
N ALA A 10 0.72 -16.10 -3.73
CA ALA A 10 -0.30 -17.16 -3.70
C ALA A 10 -0.54 -17.77 -2.32
N ARG A 11 0.47 -17.75 -1.43
CA ARG A 11 0.39 -18.27 -0.06
C ARG A 11 0.94 -17.28 0.97
N ASP A 12 1.02 -16.02 0.61
CA ASP A 12 1.56 -14.97 1.47
C ASP A 12 0.48 -14.52 2.48
N PRO A 13 0.63 -14.85 3.78
CA PRO A 13 -0.35 -14.51 4.79
C PRO A 13 -0.22 -13.04 5.24
N GLY A 14 0.83 -12.35 4.80
CA GLY A 14 1.08 -10.97 5.19
C GLY A 14 0.05 -10.00 4.61
N PRO A 15 -0.08 -8.81 5.23
CA PRO A 15 -0.96 -7.76 4.75
C PRO A 15 -0.48 -7.19 3.41
N LEU A 16 -1.34 -6.47 2.71
CA LEU A 16 -0.94 -5.76 1.49
C LEU A 16 0.23 -4.80 1.75
N ASP A 17 0.05 -3.91 2.71
CA ASP A 17 1.09 -3.03 3.26
C ASP A 17 0.83 -2.85 4.77
N PRO A 18 1.74 -3.26 5.66
CA PRO A 18 1.54 -3.15 7.11
C PRO A 18 1.48 -1.70 7.62
N GLU A 19 1.92 -0.71 6.83
CA GLU A 19 1.95 0.70 7.25
C GLU A 19 0.70 1.49 6.88
N ILE A 20 -0.22 0.89 6.12
CA ILE A 20 -1.44 1.56 5.64
C ILE A 20 -2.65 1.02 6.37
N ASP A 21 -3.32 1.88 7.14
CA ASP A 21 -4.60 1.54 7.77
C ASP A 21 -5.73 1.59 6.73
N SER A 22 -6.12 0.41 6.26
CA SER A 22 -7.24 0.23 5.32
C SER A 22 -7.78 -1.20 5.48
N PRO A 23 -9.06 -1.47 5.13
CA PRO A 23 -9.58 -2.83 5.18
C PRO A 23 -8.71 -3.83 4.42
N GLY A 24 -8.22 -3.45 3.23
CA GLY A 24 -7.35 -4.29 2.40
C GLY A 24 -5.96 -4.59 3.01
N SER A 25 -5.54 -3.86 4.04
CA SER A 25 -4.24 -4.05 4.70
C SER A 25 -4.35 -4.56 6.13
N ARG A 26 -5.49 -4.34 6.80
CA ARG A 26 -5.74 -4.79 8.17
C ARG A 26 -6.41 -6.16 8.23
N ASP A 27 -7.38 -6.39 7.34
CA ASP A 27 -8.35 -7.49 7.50
C ASP A 27 -8.06 -8.64 6.51
N PHE A 28 -7.22 -8.42 5.49
CA PHE A 28 -7.01 -9.37 4.39
C PHE A 28 -5.52 -9.60 4.07
N SER A 29 -5.17 -10.85 3.77
CA SER A 29 -3.82 -11.24 3.34
C SER A 29 -3.59 -10.99 1.84
N ARG A 30 -2.33 -10.89 1.43
CA ARG A 30 -1.95 -10.82 0.01
C ARG A 30 -2.40 -12.06 -0.77
N ALA A 31 -2.42 -13.24 -0.15
CA ALA A 31 -2.99 -14.45 -0.74
C ALA A 31 -4.47 -14.32 -1.05
N TYR A 32 -5.26 -13.80 -0.11
CA TYR A 32 -6.69 -13.60 -0.30
C TYR A 32 -6.97 -12.53 -1.36
N LEU A 33 -6.27 -11.39 -1.31
CA LEU A 33 -6.38 -10.36 -2.34
C LEU A 33 -6.04 -10.90 -3.73
N ARG A 34 -4.96 -11.69 -3.85
CA ARG A 34 -4.62 -12.35 -5.12
C ARG A 34 -5.76 -13.26 -5.59
N HIS A 35 -6.34 -14.05 -4.70
CA HIS A 35 -7.47 -14.92 -5.03
C HIS A 35 -8.62 -14.11 -5.65
N LEU A 36 -9.04 -13.00 -5.03
CA LEU A 36 -10.11 -12.14 -5.57
C LEU A 36 -9.80 -11.65 -7.00
N PHE A 37 -8.54 -11.27 -7.28
CA PHE A 37 -8.13 -10.85 -8.62
C PHE A 37 -8.11 -11.98 -9.66
N MET A 38 -7.82 -13.21 -9.24
CA MET A 38 -7.81 -14.37 -10.12
C MET A 38 -9.23 -14.88 -10.39
N SER A 39 -10.09 -14.84 -9.37
CA SER A 39 -11.51 -15.18 -9.44
C SER A 39 -12.36 -14.09 -10.12
N ARG A 40 -11.77 -12.93 -10.44
CA ARG A 40 -12.44 -11.76 -11.04
C ARG A 40 -13.60 -11.21 -10.19
N GLU A 41 -13.44 -11.28 -8.87
CA GLU A 41 -14.43 -10.76 -7.93
C GLU A 41 -14.28 -9.25 -7.72
N MET A 42 -15.41 -8.54 -7.65
CA MET A 42 -15.44 -7.07 -7.53
C MET A 42 -14.87 -6.57 -6.20
N LEU A 43 -14.87 -7.41 -5.17
CA LEU A 43 -14.28 -7.08 -3.87
C LEU A 43 -12.78 -6.78 -3.99
N GLY A 44 -12.06 -7.43 -4.90
CA GLY A 44 -10.63 -7.17 -5.12
C GLY A 44 -10.35 -5.72 -5.52
N PRO A 45 -10.92 -5.23 -6.63
CA PRO A 45 -10.83 -3.82 -7.03
C PRO A 45 -11.28 -2.81 -5.96
N ILE A 46 -12.33 -3.13 -5.19
CA ILE A 46 -12.83 -2.27 -4.11
C ILE A 46 -11.78 -2.13 -3.00
N LEU A 47 -11.25 -3.25 -2.50
CA LEU A 47 -10.26 -3.25 -1.42
C LEU A 47 -8.96 -2.54 -1.82
N ILE A 48 -8.51 -2.71 -3.07
CA ILE A 48 -7.33 -2.02 -3.58
C ILE A 48 -7.57 -0.53 -3.76
N SER A 49 -8.75 -0.12 -4.20
CA SER A 49 -9.12 1.31 -4.28
C SER A 49 -9.10 1.95 -2.89
N LEU A 50 -9.67 1.28 -1.88
CA LEU A 50 -9.66 1.76 -0.50
C LEU A 50 -8.22 1.87 0.06
N HIS A 51 -7.38 0.86 -0.18
CA HIS A 51 -5.97 0.90 0.20
C HIS A 51 -5.22 2.06 -0.47
N ASN A 52 -5.39 2.25 -1.78
CA ASN A 52 -4.73 3.31 -2.52
C ASN A 52 -5.13 4.71 -1.99
N ILE A 53 -6.41 4.92 -1.73
CA ILE A 53 -6.91 6.19 -1.16
C ILE A 53 -6.27 6.41 0.23
N ALA A 54 -6.26 5.40 1.09
CA ALA A 54 -5.66 5.49 2.42
C ALA A 54 -4.14 5.79 2.35
N PHE A 55 -3.43 5.15 1.43
CA PHE A 55 -2.02 5.42 1.14
C PHE A 55 -1.80 6.88 0.76
N TYR A 56 -2.53 7.40 -0.23
CA TYR A 56 -2.37 8.78 -0.67
C TYR A 56 -2.70 9.78 0.43
N GLN A 57 -3.77 9.52 1.20
CA GLN A 57 -4.11 10.35 2.34
C GLN A 57 -3.00 10.36 3.41
N LYS A 58 -2.37 9.21 3.68
CA LYS A 58 -1.23 9.14 4.61
C LYS A 58 -0.05 9.95 4.08
N LEU A 59 0.33 9.74 2.82
CA LEU A 59 1.43 10.44 2.16
C LEU A 59 1.29 11.96 2.27
N VAL A 60 0.10 12.51 1.94
CA VAL A 60 -0.11 13.96 1.98
C VAL A 60 -0.24 14.50 3.41
N ARG A 61 -0.73 13.70 4.37
CA ARG A 61 -0.71 14.07 5.80
C ARG A 61 0.72 14.18 6.31
N ASP A 62 1.55 13.19 6.01
CA ASP A 62 2.94 13.16 6.46
C ASP A 62 3.76 14.29 5.80
N LEU A 63 3.53 14.55 4.50
CA LEU A 63 4.12 15.70 3.81
C LEU A 63 3.69 17.02 4.45
N ARG A 64 2.41 17.17 4.81
CA ARG A 64 1.92 18.37 5.50
C ARG A 64 2.64 18.58 6.83
N GLN A 65 2.86 17.52 7.61
CA GLN A 65 3.63 17.61 8.85
C GLN A 65 5.08 17.99 8.60
N ALA A 66 5.72 17.43 7.58
CA ALA A 66 7.07 17.80 7.19
C ALA A 66 7.19 19.27 6.80
N ILE A 67 6.20 19.83 6.08
CA ILE A 67 6.16 21.27 5.76
C ILE A 67 6.05 22.11 7.03
N LEU A 68 5.16 21.75 7.96
CA LEU A 68 4.97 22.50 9.22
C LEU A 68 6.20 22.48 10.12
N ASN A 69 7.00 21.41 10.03
CA ASN A 69 8.21 21.23 10.83
C ASN A 69 9.50 21.68 10.12
N ASP A 70 9.42 22.23 8.91
CA ASP A 70 10.57 22.58 8.07
C ASP A 70 11.50 21.38 7.75
N GLN A 71 10.90 20.19 7.57
CA GLN A 71 11.56 18.89 7.37
C GLN A 71 11.28 18.28 5.99
N VAL A 72 10.97 19.11 4.98
CA VAL A 72 10.54 18.63 3.65
C VAL A 72 11.64 17.84 2.94
N GLU A 73 12.90 18.27 3.02
CA GLU A 73 14.01 17.58 2.36
C GLU A 73 14.28 16.20 2.96
N GLU A 74 14.20 16.06 4.29
CA GLU A 74 14.33 14.77 4.97
C GLU A 74 13.17 13.83 4.58
N PHE A 75 11.94 14.35 4.60
CA PHE A 75 10.76 13.60 4.14
C PHE A 75 10.94 13.09 2.70
N ARG A 76 11.43 13.95 1.81
CA ARG A 76 11.70 13.61 0.40
C ARG A 76 12.79 12.54 0.28
N ALA A 77 13.90 12.67 1.01
CA ALA A 77 15.01 11.72 0.97
C ALA A 77 14.57 10.32 1.39
N VAL A 78 13.86 10.20 2.51
CA VAL A 78 13.33 8.92 3.02
C VAL A 78 12.36 8.27 2.03
N HIS A 79 11.42 9.04 1.48
CA HIS A 79 10.42 8.49 0.56
C HIS A 79 11.03 8.09 -0.79
N LEU A 80 11.96 8.86 -1.35
CA LEU A 80 12.68 8.50 -2.58
C LEU A 80 13.54 7.24 -2.39
N ALA A 81 14.24 7.12 -1.27
CA ALA A 81 15.01 5.93 -0.95
C ALA A 81 14.10 4.68 -0.90
N ARG A 82 12.93 4.79 -0.24
CA ARG A 82 11.94 3.70 -0.18
C ARG A 82 11.36 3.34 -1.55
N TRP A 83 11.04 4.34 -2.37
CA TRP A 83 10.55 4.08 -3.74
C TRP A 83 11.60 3.33 -4.55
N ASN A 84 12.84 3.80 -4.57
CA ASN A 84 13.95 3.16 -5.29
C ASN A 84 14.22 1.73 -4.83
N ALA A 85 14.12 1.45 -3.52
CA ALA A 85 14.26 0.09 -2.98
C ALA A 85 13.09 -0.85 -3.32
N SER A 86 11.95 -0.30 -3.75
CA SER A 86 10.75 -1.05 -4.15
C SER A 86 10.67 -1.30 -5.68
N PHE A 87 11.72 -0.94 -6.41
CA PHE A 87 11.94 -1.21 -7.83
C PHE A 87 13.07 -2.23 -8.02
#